data_AF-A0A327L310-F1
#
_entry.id   AF-A0A327L310-F1
#
_cell.length_a   1.000
_cell.length_b   1.000
_cell.length_c   1.000
_cell.angle_alpha   90.00
_cell.angle_beta   90.00
_cell.angle_gamma   90.00
#
_symmetry.space_group_name_H-M   'P 1'
#
loop_
_entity.id
_entity.type
_entity.pdbx_description
1 polymer ?
#
loop_
_entity_poly.entity_id
_entity_poly.type
_entity_poly.pdbx_seq_one_letter_code
_entity_poly.pdbx_strand_id
1 'polypeptide(L)' 'MRKTAPILAEVRKVIVREGTVLVSFVEFNSWYAVTVDLEAVIRQASDDRRPIVIATTTDAVVTAEFAPEP' A
#
# COMPACT_ATOMS: atom_id res chain seq x y z
N MET A 1 11.53 -14.94 2.42
CA MET A 1 11.23 -13.59 1.88
C MET A 1 11.65 -12.54 2.90
N ARG A 2 12.38 -11.49 2.49
CA ARG A 2 12.79 -10.39 3.38
C ARG A 2 11.73 -9.28 3.30
N LYS A 3 11.12 -8.96 4.44
CA LYS A 3 10.19 -7.83 4.59
C LYS A 3 10.98 -6.52 4.70
N THR A 4 10.49 -5.44 4.10
CA THR A 4 11.03 -4.08 4.29
C THR A 4 10.70 -3.57 5.69
N ALA A 5 11.47 -2.59 6.17
CA ALA A 5 11.07 -1.86 7.37
C ALA A 5 9.78 -1.06 7.09
N PRO A 6 8.94 -0.79 8.10
CA PRO A 6 7.80 0.09 7.93
C PRO A 6 8.26 1.47 7.46
N ILE A 7 7.59 2.00 6.43
CA ILE A 7 7.84 3.35 5.92
C ILE A 7 6.53 4.12 5.80
N LEU A 8 6.62 5.45 5.92
CA LEU A 8 5.53 6.34 5.53
C LEU A 8 5.46 6.39 4.01
N ALA A 9 4.28 6.13 3.45
CA ALA A 9 4.07 6.08 2.01
C ALA A 9 2.76 6.74 1.59
N GLU A 10 2.77 7.33 0.40
CA GLU A 10 1.57 7.87 -0.24
C GLU A 10 1.12 6.95 -1.37
N VAL A 11 -0.18 6.64 -1.42
CA VAL A 11 -0.74 5.86 -2.51
C VAL A 11 -0.75 6.70 -3.78
N ARG A 12 0.01 6.26 -4.79
CA ARG A 12 0.07 6.91 -6.10
C ARG A 12 -1.08 6.49 -6.99
N LYS A 13 -1.34 5.18 -7.04
CA LYS A 13 -2.37 4.59 -7.91
C LYS A 13 -2.78 3.20 -7.42
N VAL A 14 -4.07 2.90 -7.50
CA VAL A 14 -4.65 1.57 -7.27
C VAL A 14 -5.30 1.08 -8.56
N ILE A 15 -5.04 -0.18 -8.94
CA ILE A 15 -5.70 -0.85 -10.07
C ILE A 15 -6.16 -2.25 -9.67
N VAL A 16 -7.07 -2.84 -10.45
CA VAL A 16 -7.45 -4.25 -10.35
C VAL A 16 -7.02 -4.96 -11.61
N ARG A 17 -6.28 -6.07 -11.47
CA ARG A 17 -5.85 -6.91 -12.60
C ARG A 17 -6.03 -8.36 -12.23
N GLU A 18 -6.76 -9.11 -13.05
CA GLU A 18 -6.97 -10.56 -12.85
C GLU A 18 -7.52 -10.90 -11.45
N GLY A 19 -8.40 -10.05 -10.92
CA GLY A 19 -8.98 -10.20 -9.58
C GLY A 19 -8.05 -9.82 -8.42
N THR A 20 -6.82 -9.38 -8.71
CA THR A 20 -5.87 -8.91 -7.69
C THR A 20 -5.81 -7.39 -7.66
N VAL A 21 -5.89 -6.79 -6.47
CA VAL A 21 -5.63 -5.36 -6.29
C VAL A 21 -4.12 -5.12 -6.30
N LEU A 22 -3.68 -4.21 -7.17
CA LEU A 22 -2.30 -3.76 -7.24
C LEU A 22 -2.24 -2.28 -6.86
N VAL A 23 -1.25 -1.94 -6.04
CA VAL A 23 -0.99 -0.57 -5.60
C VAL A 23 0.43 -0.15 -5.97
N SER A 24 0.58 1.12 -6.34
CA SER A 24 1.86 1.80 -6.47
C SER A 24 1.91 2.95 -5.49
N PHE A 25 3.09 3.19 -4.90
CA PHE A 25 3.34 4.25 -3.93
C PHE A 25 4.23 5.32 -4.55
N VAL A 26 4.23 6.54 -4.02
CA VAL A 26 5.08 7.63 -4.52
C VAL A 26 6.57 7.32 -4.31
N GLU A 27 6.88 6.67 -3.19
CA GLU A 27 8.21 6.30 -2.72
C GLU A 27 8.81 5.13 -3.51
N PHE A 28 7.95 4.35 -4.18
CA PHE A 28 8.34 3.14 -4.89
C PHE A 28 7.84 3.15 -6.34
N ASN A 29 8.76 3.08 -7.29
CA ASN A 29 8.42 2.95 -8.71
C ASN A 29 8.12 1.48 -9.10
N SER A 30 7.24 0.82 -8.33
CA SER A 30 6.85 -0.59 -8.52
C SER A 30 5.38 -0.81 -8.15
N TRP A 31 4.84 -1.96 -8.57
CA TRP A 31 3.50 -2.41 -8.24
C TRP A 31 3.56 -3.53 -7.21
N TYR A 32 2.72 -3.44 -6.19
CA TYR A 32 2.62 -4.43 -5.11
C TYR A 32 1.21 -5.01 -5.08
N ALA A 33 1.11 -6.32 -4.95
CA ALA A 33 -0.15 -6.98 -4.65
C ALA A 33 -0.64 -6.59 -3.25
N VAL A 34 -1.93 -6.28 -3.16
CA VAL A 34 -2.61 -5.98 -1.91
C VAL A 34 -3.43 -7.20 -1.52
N THR A 35 -3.25 -7.68 -0.30
CA THR A 35 -4.10 -8.75 0.23
C THR A 35 -5.50 -8.20 0.54
N VAL A 36 -6.50 -9.08 0.51
CA VAL A 36 -7.92 -8.71 0.72
C VAL A 36 -8.13 -7.89 2.00
N ASP A 37 -7.44 -8.26 3.09
CA ASP A 37 -7.54 -7.57 4.39
C ASP A 37 -7.03 -6.12 4.37
N LEU A 38 -6.17 -5.77 3.41
CA LEU A 38 -5.55 -4.44 3.31
C LEU A 38 -6.22 -3.57 2.23
N GLU A 39 -7.08 -4.14 1.38
CA GLU A 39 -7.70 -3.41 0.27
C GLU A 39 -8.47 -2.19 0.73
N ALA A 40 -9.26 -2.32 1.80
CA ALA A 40 -10.07 -1.22 2.34
C ALA A 40 -9.18 -0.04 2.79
N VAL A 41 -8.09 -0.34 3.51
CA VAL A 41 -7.15 0.69 4.01
C VAL A 41 -6.44 1.38 2.85
N ILE A 42 -5.93 0.61 1.88
CA ILE A 42 -5.22 1.16 0.72
C ILE A 42 -6.14 2.03 -0.16
N ARG A 43 -7.38 1.59 -0.39
CA ARG A 43 -8.37 2.35 -1.16
C ARG A 43 -8.74 3.64 -0.44
N GLN A 44 -9.05 3.57 0.85
CA GLN A 44 -9.39 4.74 1.65
C GLN A 44 -8.23 5.75 1.68
N ALA A 45 -6.99 5.28 1.85
CA ALA A 45 -5.81 6.15 1.82
C ALA A 45 -5.63 6.85 0.47
N SER A 46 -5.89 6.14 -0.64
CA SER A 46 -5.88 6.72 -1.99
C SER A 46 -6.96 7.77 -2.18
N ASP A 47 -8.18 7.49 -1.72
CA ASP A 47 -9.34 8.37 -1.90
C ASP A 47 -9.20 9.64 -1.05
N ASP A 48 -8.74 9.49 0.20
CA ASP A 48 -8.53 10.60 1.13
C ASP A 48 -7.23 11.38 0.87
N ARG A 49 -6.35 10.86 -0.02
CA ARG A 49 -4.97 11.36 -0.22
C ARG A 49 -4.20 11.44 1.10
N ARG A 50 -4.37 10.44 1.95
CA ARG A 50 -3.74 10.36 3.27
C ARG A 50 -2.52 9.44 3.22
N PRO A 51 -1.40 9.83 3.84
CA PRO A 51 -0.25 8.95 3.95
C PRO A 51 -0.55 7.79 4.92
N ILE A 52 0.03 6.63 4.62
CA ILE A 52 -0.10 5.41 5.40
C ILE A 52 1.28 4.83 5.72
N VAL A 53 1.39 4.15 6.84
CA VAL A 53 2.58 3.37 7.17
C VAL A 53 2.41 1.98 6.58
N ILE A 54 3.34 1.58 5.72
CA ILE A 54 3.31 0.28 5.06
C ILE A 54 4.61 -0.47 5.28
N ALA A 55 4.53 -1.79 5.15
CA ALA A 55 5.70 -2.59 4.87
C ALA A 55 5.37 -3.59 3.74
N THR A 56 6.39 -3.92 2.97
CA THR A 56 6.27 -4.69 1.74
C THR A 56 7.24 -5.87 1.74
N THR A 57 6.93 -6.88 0.95
CA THR A 57 7.93 -7.83 0.44
C THR A 57 8.34 -7.40 -0.98
N THR A 58 9.00 -8.27 -1.73
CA THR A 58 9.32 -8.01 -3.14
C THR A 58 8.08 -7.70 -3.97
N ASP A 59 6.96 -8.38 -3.71
CA ASP A 59 5.80 -8.39 -4.61
C ASP A 59 4.48 -7.94 -3.95
N ALA A 60 4.44 -7.79 -2.62
CA ALA A 60 3.18 -7.54 -1.91
C ALA A 60 3.31 -6.54 -0.76
N VAL A 61 2.20 -5.86 -0.47
CA VAL A 61 1.99 -5.13 0.78
C VAL A 61 1.62 -6.14 1.86
N VAL A 62 2.33 -6.12 2.98
CA VAL A 62 2.09 -7.06 4.10
C VAL A 62 1.52 -6.37 5.34
N THR A 63 1.65 -5.05 5.46
CA THR A 63 0.97 -4.24 6.48
C THR A 63 0.61 -2.89 5.88
N ALA A 64 -0.52 -2.32 6.32
CA ALA A 64 -0.93 -0.97 5.99
C ALA A 64 -1.77 -0.40 7.14
N GLU A 65 -1.39 0.77 7.65
CA GLU A 65 -2.11 1.49 8.71
C GLU A 65 -2.06 2.99 8.47
N PHE A 66 -3.06 3.74 8.93
CA PHE A 66 -3.03 5.20 8.83
C PHE A 66 -1.90 5.76 9.69
N ALA A 67 -1.18 6.72 9.14
CA ALA A 67 -0.19 7.46 9.91
C ALA A 67 -0.90 8.17 11.09
N PRO A 68 -0.27 8.22 12.28
CA PRO A 68 -0.79 8.97 13.41
C PRO A 68 -0.94 10.45 13.03
N GLU A 69 -1.98 11.10 13.54
CA GLU A 69 -2.17 12.53 13.36
C GLU A 69 -1.02 13.31 14.02
N PRO A 70 -0.52 14.39 13.39
CA PRO A 70 0.56 15.21 13.94
C PRO A 70 0.17 15.97 15.21
#